data_AF-A0A516GW35-F1
#
_entry.id   AF-A0A516GW35-F1
#
_cell.length_a   1.000
_cell.length_b   1.000
_cell.length_c   1.000
_cell.angle_alpha   90.00
_cell.angle_beta   90.00
_cell.angle_gamma   90.00
#
_symmetry.space_group_name_H-M   'P 1'
#
loop_
_entity.id
_entity.type
_entity.pdbx_description
1 polymer ?
#
loop_
_entity_poly.entity_id
_entity_poly.type
_entity_poly.pdbx_seq_one_letter_code
_entity_poly.pdbx_strand_id
1 'polypeptide(L)'
;MPTVKELIPKLECGERTVTRLPHGGFLFLEHDVPSLLIYRKKEHDAGTHRLIRAGASYLIVGTEAFQYYKTFVEDLTNLMSDEFGSFILLEIFSGPIGSHTFKVRGPSHKLPVSLQVLKDELLKIKSRQYNVNLNVSVEQTKVRQIVSEKPLLEISHIKQRGATHIGLEVPPVYRDTQGQIYPLYFRDFQEQFIEALQRAVFEFVRVQTSSSLTNYHALGKRSIHEEIFKIDKQLTEIENSYQFLLLVAPVNIQALRQQFFDSHFKTLDRYHYRLLPVDPDILKRKLYDLRIDEIDDPAISYLFHEKRAEIDQELTMLKERGSKNFFYSSIRLYNGLDKELIEEAELILKSITENHDEQQSNCIDTSEFGRLAEQEFEYFKHQDTQFTSKIHIRDDVNIMMVSKGELYLPSDYTMSENDAKALIQHEIGTHALTYYNGTQQPLTQMASGLANYDALQEGIAVLSEYLSGGLSGNRLRILAGRVVAGAALIQGANFHEMFFELYSKYDFTKERAFNITSRMFQGGGFLKDIIYLEGLVRLRNFLIEGGELVPLLGGKFALHHINLIQDLRDRGLILPPKITPRYLNNDDFNLKINNLKKGLPISKMI
;
A
#
# COMPACT_ATOMS: atom_id res chain seq x y z
N MET A 1 21.54 0.36 -39.14
CA MET A 1 21.00 0.56 -37.78
C MET A 1 19.52 0.25 -37.86
N PRO A 2 18.93 -0.45 -36.87
CA PRO A 2 17.56 -0.93 -36.98
C PRO A 2 16.58 0.23 -37.17
N THR A 3 15.60 0.07 -38.07
CA THR A 3 14.61 1.12 -38.35
C THR A 3 13.38 1.00 -37.44
N VAL A 4 12.59 2.07 -37.32
CA VAL A 4 11.31 2.02 -36.58
C VAL A 4 10.39 0.93 -37.13
N LYS A 5 10.31 0.79 -38.47
CA LYS A 5 9.47 -0.21 -39.13
C LYS A 5 9.88 -1.66 -38.85
N GLU A 6 11.19 -1.91 -38.69
CA GLU A 6 11.71 -3.23 -38.33
C GLU A 6 11.44 -3.57 -36.86
N LEU A 7 11.55 -2.58 -35.97
CA LEU A 7 11.40 -2.78 -34.52
C LEU A 7 9.94 -2.74 -34.07
N ILE A 8 9.12 -1.93 -34.74
CA ILE A 8 7.71 -1.66 -34.42
C ILE A 8 6.93 -1.74 -35.74
N PRO A 9 6.69 -2.95 -36.27
CA PRO A 9 5.97 -3.10 -37.53
C PRO A 9 4.51 -2.64 -37.43
N LYS A 10 3.94 -2.69 -36.23
CA LYS A 10 2.58 -2.26 -35.92
C LYS A 10 2.47 -1.88 -34.44
N LEU A 11 1.67 -0.87 -34.12
CA LEU A 11 1.25 -0.57 -32.76
C LEU A 11 0.08 -1.48 -32.38
N GLU A 12 0.14 -2.03 -31.18
CA GLU A 12 -0.89 -2.94 -30.66
C GLU A 12 -1.20 -2.55 -29.22
N CYS A 13 -2.50 -2.45 -28.92
CA CYS A 13 -2.96 -2.02 -27.61
C CYS A 13 -2.57 -3.03 -26.53
N GLY A 14 -1.97 -2.52 -25.45
CA GLY A 14 -1.38 -3.29 -24.35
C GLY A 14 0.05 -3.78 -24.60
N GLU A 15 0.57 -3.67 -25.83
CA GLU A 15 1.92 -4.13 -26.17
C GLU A 15 2.98 -3.03 -25.98
N ARG A 16 4.24 -3.46 -25.93
CA ARG A 16 5.39 -2.56 -25.77
C ARG A 16 6.58 -2.99 -26.59
N THR A 17 7.42 -2.02 -26.93
CA THR A 17 8.73 -2.24 -27.54
C THR A 17 9.84 -1.83 -26.58
N VAL A 18 10.68 -2.78 -26.19
CA VAL A 18 11.86 -2.56 -25.35
C VAL A 18 13.10 -3.04 -26.09
N THR A 19 13.96 -2.13 -26.52
CA THR A 19 15.10 -2.50 -27.38
C THR A 19 16.32 -1.60 -27.19
N ARG A 20 17.50 -2.22 -27.33
CA ARG A 20 18.78 -1.51 -27.35
C ARG A 20 18.99 -0.89 -28.73
N LEU A 21 19.42 0.37 -28.73
CA LEU A 21 19.78 1.09 -29.94
C LEU A 21 21.31 1.27 -30.02
N PRO A 22 21.86 1.61 -31.21
CA PRO A 22 23.30 1.82 -31.39
C PRO A 22 23.94 2.77 -30.38
N HIS A 23 25.26 2.69 -30.17
CA HIS A 23 26.03 3.65 -29.35
C HIS A 23 25.46 3.91 -27.93
N GLY A 24 24.88 2.87 -27.33
CA GLY A 24 24.34 2.92 -25.97
C GLY A 24 23.00 3.62 -25.81
N GLY A 25 22.26 3.82 -26.91
CA GLY A 25 20.86 4.23 -26.82
C GLY A 25 19.92 3.10 -26.45
N PHE A 26 18.69 3.46 -26.10
CA PHE A 26 17.69 2.53 -25.61
C PHE A 26 16.29 3.10 -25.83
N LEU A 27 15.37 2.28 -26.30
CA LEU A 27 13.96 2.63 -26.42
C LEU A 27 13.14 1.75 -25.47
N PHE A 28 12.30 2.40 -24.69
CA PHE A 28 11.16 1.78 -24.01
C PHE A 28 9.92 2.53 -24.50
N LEU A 29 9.01 1.84 -25.19
CA LEU A 29 7.81 2.44 -25.76
C LEU A 29 6.60 1.59 -25.41
N GLU A 30 5.66 2.16 -24.66
CA GLU A 30 4.30 1.63 -24.53
C GLU A 30 3.52 2.05 -25.78
N HIS A 31 2.91 1.10 -26.50
CA HIS A 31 2.27 1.37 -27.81
C HIS A 31 1.04 2.28 -27.70
N ASP A 32 0.38 2.33 -26.54
CA ASP A 32 -0.83 3.12 -26.29
C ASP A 32 -0.60 4.51 -25.72
N VAL A 33 0.67 4.87 -25.48
CA VAL A 33 1.01 6.13 -24.82
C VAL A 33 1.53 7.09 -25.87
N PRO A 34 0.73 8.08 -26.33
CA PRO A 34 1.13 9.04 -27.36
C PRO A 34 2.05 10.14 -26.79
N SER A 35 3.03 9.75 -25.97
CA SER A 35 4.09 10.62 -25.46
C SER A 35 5.45 9.91 -25.45
N LEU A 36 6.53 10.67 -25.58
CA LEU A 36 7.90 10.15 -25.48
C LEU A 36 8.79 11.13 -24.73
N LEU A 37 9.39 10.66 -23.64
CA LEU A 37 10.47 11.36 -22.96
C LEU A 37 11.79 11.10 -23.68
N ILE A 38 12.54 12.14 -24.01
CA ILE A 38 13.81 12.01 -24.72
C ILE A 38 14.94 12.49 -23.82
N TYR A 39 15.94 11.65 -23.63
CA TYR A 39 17.18 11.96 -22.94
C TYR A 39 18.36 11.87 -23.89
N ARG A 40 19.27 12.86 -23.86
CA ARG A 40 20.59 12.72 -24.49
C ARG A 40 21.60 12.30 -23.44
N LYS A 41 22.23 11.14 -23.63
CA LYS A 41 23.20 10.62 -22.67
C LYS A 41 24.36 11.60 -22.50
N LYS A 42 24.61 12.01 -21.25
CA LYS A 42 25.74 12.84 -20.85
C LYS A 42 26.57 12.14 -19.80
N GLU A 43 27.87 12.42 -19.76
CA GLU A 43 28.71 11.99 -18.64
C GLU A 43 28.26 12.68 -17.35
N HIS A 44 28.36 11.97 -16.22
CA HIS A 44 28.07 12.48 -14.87
C HIS A 44 26.64 13.00 -14.64
N ASP A 45 25.66 12.49 -15.41
CA ASP A 45 24.25 12.91 -15.33
C ASP A 45 23.30 11.74 -15.02
N ALA A 46 23.73 10.85 -14.12
CA ALA A 46 22.98 9.65 -13.74
C ALA A 46 21.58 9.95 -13.18
N GLY A 47 21.39 11.10 -12.51
CA GLY A 47 20.10 11.48 -11.94
C GLY A 47 19.04 11.78 -13.00
N THR A 48 19.38 12.56 -14.04
CA THR A 48 18.45 12.86 -15.14
C THR A 48 18.12 11.58 -15.93
N HIS A 49 19.11 10.71 -16.15
CA HIS A 49 18.91 9.40 -16.74
C HIS A 49 17.91 8.54 -15.94
N ARG A 50 18.02 8.51 -14.61
CA ARG A 50 17.06 7.80 -13.73
C ARG A 50 15.67 8.41 -13.76
N LEU A 51 15.55 9.75 -13.76
CA LEU A 51 14.26 10.43 -13.85
C LEU A 51 13.47 9.97 -15.07
N ILE A 52 14.13 9.88 -16.22
CA ILE A 52 13.48 9.56 -17.50
C ILE A 52 13.05 8.10 -17.58
N ARG A 53 13.81 7.18 -16.97
CA ARG A 53 13.47 5.76 -16.89
C ARG A 53 12.19 5.46 -16.10
N ALA A 54 11.73 6.39 -15.26
CA ALA A 54 10.46 6.26 -14.55
C ALA A 54 9.23 6.63 -15.39
N GLY A 55 9.42 7.28 -16.55
CA GLY A 55 8.33 7.53 -17.49
C GLY A 55 7.85 6.26 -18.20
N ALA A 56 6.60 6.28 -18.70
CA ALA A 56 6.02 5.15 -19.44
C ALA A 56 6.71 4.89 -20.77
N SER A 57 7.03 5.93 -21.54
CA SER A 57 7.70 5.82 -22.82
C SER A 57 8.89 6.77 -22.86
N TYR A 58 10.08 6.22 -23.09
CA TYR A 58 11.31 7.01 -23.16
C TYR A 58 12.32 6.50 -24.19
N LEU A 59 13.08 7.45 -24.73
CA LEU A 59 14.21 7.23 -25.63
C LEU A 59 15.48 7.81 -25.01
N ILE A 60 16.47 6.96 -24.80
CA ILE A 60 17.84 7.37 -24.50
C ILE A 60 18.59 7.44 -25.83
N VAL A 61 19.00 8.64 -26.20
CA VAL A 61 19.85 8.93 -27.35
C VAL A 61 21.30 8.61 -26.97
N GLY A 62 21.93 7.75 -27.77
CA GLY A 62 23.33 7.34 -27.60
C GLY A 62 24.31 8.49 -27.82
N THR A 63 25.59 8.21 -27.58
CA THR A 63 26.66 9.24 -27.62
C THR A 63 27.09 9.61 -29.04
N GLU A 64 26.76 8.77 -30.03
CA GLU A 64 27.13 8.94 -31.43
C GLU A 64 25.92 8.71 -32.36
N ALA A 65 26.11 8.92 -33.67
CA ALA A 65 25.09 8.71 -34.70
C ALA A 65 23.80 9.55 -34.51
N PHE A 66 23.93 10.83 -34.14
CA PHE A 66 22.80 11.75 -33.97
C PHE A 66 21.84 11.82 -35.17
N GLN A 67 22.35 11.70 -36.40
CA GLN A 67 21.50 11.70 -37.59
C GLN A 67 20.56 10.48 -37.64
N TYR A 68 21.02 9.31 -37.18
CA TYR A 68 20.18 8.13 -37.04
C TYR A 68 19.05 8.38 -36.05
N TYR A 69 19.35 8.94 -34.87
CA TYR A 69 18.33 9.25 -33.87
C TYR A 69 17.32 10.30 -34.34
N LYS A 70 17.76 11.29 -35.11
CA LYS A 70 16.87 12.27 -35.72
C LYS A 70 15.86 11.58 -36.65
N THR A 71 16.34 10.75 -37.58
CA THR A 71 15.47 9.98 -38.47
C THR A 71 14.58 9.02 -37.69
N PHE A 72 15.11 8.34 -36.68
CA PHE A 72 14.37 7.42 -35.83
C PHE A 72 13.20 8.11 -35.10
N VAL A 73 13.44 9.28 -34.49
CA VAL A 73 12.38 10.04 -33.81
C VAL A 73 11.36 10.56 -34.81
N GLU A 74 11.77 11.01 -36.01
CA GLU A 74 10.85 11.43 -37.06
C GLU A 74 9.94 10.28 -37.56
N ASP A 75 10.49 9.08 -37.75
CA ASP A 75 9.73 7.90 -38.17
C ASP A 75 8.80 7.39 -37.07
N LEU A 76 9.26 7.39 -35.81
CA LEU A 76 8.43 7.02 -34.67
C LEU A 76 7.29 8.04 -34.47
N THR A 77 7.59 9.32 -34.70
CA THR A 77 6.58 10.38 -34.65
C THR A 77 5.47 10.14 -35.67
N ASN A 78 5.82 9.81 -36.92
CA ASN A 78 4.84 9.45 -37.94
C ASN A 78 3.95 8.30 -37.48
N LEU A 79 4.57 7.19 -37.04
CA LEU A 79 3.85 6.00 -36.60
C LEU A 79 2.85 6.30 -35.47
N MET A 80 3.28 7.03 -34.44
CA MET A 80 2.43 7.37 -33.30
C MET A 80 1.35 8.40 -33.65
N SER A 81 1.66 9.39 -34.49
CA SER A 81 0.68 10.39 -34.92
C SER A 81 -0.34 9.84 -35.92
N ASP A 82 0.01 8.85 -36.73
CA ASP A 82 -0.93 8.16 -37.62
C ASP A 82 -1.98 7.38 -36.82
N GLU A 83 -1.59 6.77 -35.68
CA GLU A 83 -2.50 6.02 -34.81
C GLU A 83 -3.36 6.94 -33.91
N PHE A 84 -2.72 7.91 -33.23
CA PHE A 84 -3.37 8.71 -32.18
C PHE A 84 -3.79 10.12 -32.63
N GLY A 85 -3.51 10.49 -33.88
CA GLY A 85 -3.73 11.83 -34.44
C GLY A 85 -2.68 12.87 -34.02
N SER A 86 -2.14 12.78 -32.79
CA SER A 86 -1.05 13.63 -32.33
C SER A 86 -0.10 12.93 -31.36
N PHE A 87 1.13 13.41 -31.27
CA PHE A 87 2.19 12.83 -30.43
C PHE A 87 2.97 13.94 -29.69
N ILE A 88 3.25 13.75 -28.40
CA ILE A 88 4.01 14.73 -27.61
C ILE A 88 5.43 14.24 -27.30
N LEU A 89 6.42 15.06 -27.67
CA LEU A 89 7.83 14.79 -27.45
C LEU A 89 8.34 15.74 -26.36
N LEU A 90 8.80 15.18 -25.23
CA LEU A 90 9.39 15.95 -24.13
C LEU A 90 10.88 15.65 -24.04
N GLU A 91 11.70 16.58 -24.49
CA GLU A 91 13.14 16.47 -24.36
C GLU A 91 13.59 17.04 -23.01
N ILE A 92 14.16 16.18 -22.17
CA ILE A 92 14.51 16.48 -20.79
C ILE A 92 16.00 16.78 -20.68
N PHE A 93 16.33 17.90 -20.05
CA PHE A 93 17.70 18.37 -19.87
C PHE A 93 18.02 18.57 -18.39
N SER A 94 19.27 18.32 -18.02
CA SER A 94 19.79 18.77 -16.73
C SER A 94 20.16 20.26 -16.79
N GLY A 95 19.63 21.05 -15.86
CA GLY A 95 19.98 22.46 -15.69
C GLY A 95 21.39 22.64 -15.11
N PRO A 96 21.90 23.88 -15.08
CA PRO A 96 23.21 24.18 -14.51
C PRO A 96 23.23 23.92 -12.99
N ILE A 97 24.41 23.63 -12.46
CA ILE A 97 24.64 23.47 -11.01
C ILE A 97 24.15 24.72 -10.28
N GLY A 98 23.39 24.54 -9.19
CA GLY A 98 22.80 25.64 -8.42
C GLY A 98 21.53 26.25 -9.03
N SER A 99 21.03 25.75 -10.16
CA SER A 99 19.72 26.16 -10.65
C SER A 99 18.61 25.61 -9.75
N HIS A 100 17.63 26.47 -9.47
CA HIS A 100 16.38 26.11 -8.77
C HIS A 100 15.15 26.31 -9.66
N THR A 101 15.36 26.54 -10.96
CA THR A 101 14.28 26.88 -11.90
C THR A 101 14.13 25.81 -12.95
N PHE A 102 12.92 25.25 -13.05
CA PHE A 102 12.49 24.51 -14.23
C PHE A 102 12.28 25.48 -15.40
N LYS A 103 12.81 25.17 -16.57
CA LYS A 103 12.54 25.95 -17.79
C LYS A 103 11.80 25.10 -18.79
N VAL A 104 10.54 25.44 -19.02
CA VAL A 104 9.64 24.79 -19.97
C VAL A 104 9.65 25.61 -21.26
N ARG A 105 10.24 25.06 -22.32
CA ARG A 105 10.29 25.68 -23.64
C ARG A 105 9.25 24.99 -24.51
N GLY A 106 8.10 25.63 -24.71
CA GLY A 106 6.99 25.06 -25.49
C GLY A 106 6.28 26.09 -26.37
N PRO A 107 5.33 25.65 -27.23
CA PRO A 107 4.43 26.56 -27.93
C PRO A 107 3.26 26.89 -26.99
N SER A 108 3.48 27.73 -25.97
CA SER A 108 2.50 28.05 -24.92
C SER A 108 1.16 28.57 -25.43
N HIS A 109 1.12 29.26 -26.56
CA HIS A 109 -0.15 29.69 -27.18
C HIS A 109 -0.96 28.54 -27.78
N LYS A 110 -0.32 27.41 -28.12
CA LYS A 110 -0.98 26.25 -28.74
C LYS A 110 -1.31 25.15 -27.74
N LEU A 111 -0.58 25.10 -26.63
CA LEU A 111 -0.81 24.17 -25.52
C LEU A 111 -1.00 24.92 -24.18
N PRO A 112 -1.91 25.91 -24.10
CA PRO A 112 -2.02 26.74 -22.91
C PRO A 112 -2.40 25.92 -21.68
N VAL A 113 -3.33 24.97 -21.81
CA VAL A 113 -3.81 24.13 -20.69
C VAL A 113 -2.72 23.17 -20.22
N SER A 114 -2.14 22.37 -21.12
CA SER A 114 -1.12 21.37 -20.76
C SER A 114 0.14 22.00 -20.15
N LEU A 115 0.62 23.13 -20.68
CA LEU A 115 1.80 23.81 -20.12
C LEU A 115 1.47 24.53 -18.80
N GLN A 116 0.25 25.02 -18.63
CA GLN A 116 -0.19 25.60 -17.37
C GLN A 116 -0.27 24.53 -16.28
N VAL A 117 -0.85 23.37 -16.58
CA VAL A 117 -0.86 22.23 -15.65
C VAL A 117 0.56 21.78 -15.32
N LEU A 118 1.44 21.63 -16.32
CA LEU A 118 2.84 21.28 -16.06
C LEU A 118 3.51 22.29 -15.12
N LYS A 119 3.29 23.59 -15.35
CA LYS A 119 3.83 24.65 -14.51
C LYS A 119 3.32 24.54 -13.07
N ASP A 120 2.01 24.40 -12.90
CA ASP A 120 1.38 24.39 -11.58
C ASP A 120 1.77 23.16 -10.78
N GLU A 121 1.88 21.99 -11.41
CA GLU A 121 2.34 20.76 -10.74
C GLU A 121 3.84 20.81 -10.40
N LEU A 122 4.69 21.31 -11.31
CA LEU A 122 6.12 21.47 -11.02
C LEU A 122 6.38 22.47 -9.87
N LEU A 123 5.53 23.50 -9.70
CA LEU A 123 5.62 24.44 -8.58
C LEU A 123 5.24 23.81 -7.23
N LYS A 124 4.48 22.71 -7.22
CA LYS A 124 4.14 21.98 -5.99
C LYS A 124 5.29 21.11 -5.48
N ILE A 125 6.29 20.83 -6.31
CA ILE A 125 7.42 19.99 -5.94
C ILE A 125 8.19 20.65 -4.79
N LYS A 126 8.16 20.00 -3.62
CA LYS A 126 8.81 20.52 -2.42
C LYS A 126 10.33 20.37 -2.52
N SER A 127 11.05 21.45 -2.29
CA SER A 127 12.49 21.41 -2.04
C SER A 127 12.77 21.02 -0.60
N ARG A 128 13.73 20.12 -0.38
CA ARG A 128 14.20 19.75 0.97
C ARG A 128 15.28 20.70 1.52
N GLN A 129 15.76 21.67 0.74
CA GLN A 129 16.67 22.71 1.23
C GLN A 129 15.87 23.84 1.90
N TYR A 130 16.24 24.18 3.14
CA TYR A 130 15.62 25.26 3.91
C TYR A 130 15.66 26.58 3.09
N ASN A 131 14.51 27.24 2.93
CA ASN A 131 14.32 28.49 2.16
C ASN A 131 14.62 28.45 0.64
N VAL A 132 14.72 27.27 0.03
CA VAL A 132 14.87 27.16 -1.42
C VAL A 132 13.54 26.78 -2.04
N ASN A 133 12.88 27.68 -2.75
CA ASN A 133 11.69 27.36 -3.54
C ASN A 133 12.09 27.01 -4.98
N LEU A 134 11.47 25.97 -5.53
CA LEU A 134 11.59 25.69 -6.95
C LEU A 134 10.72 26.68 -7.73
N ASN A 135 11.28 27.23 -8.80
CA ASN A 135 10.57 28.14 -9.69
C ASN A 135 10.32 27.47 -11.04
N VAL A 136 9.33 27.96 -11.78
CA VAL A 136 9.05 27.47 -13.13
C VAL A 136 8.91 28.65 -14.09
N SER A 137 9.73 28.63 -15.14
CA SER A 137 9.65 29.56 -16.28
C SER A 137 9.04 28.84 -17.49
N VAL A 138 8.04 29.45 -18.12
CA VAL A 138 7.45 28.95 -19.37
C VAL A 138 7.77 29.92 -20.50
N GLU A 139 8.53 29.45 -21.49
CA GLU A 139 9.07 30.25 -22.59
C GLU A 139 8.39 29.88 -23.92
N GLN A 140 7.71 30.86 -24.52
CA GLN A 140 7.25 30.78 -25.91
C GLN A 140 8.44 31.00 -26.85
N THR A 141 8.95 29.92 -27.44
CA THR A 141 10.14 29.98 -28.29
C THR A 141 10.07 28.96 -29.43
N LYS A 142 10.97 29.07 -30.42
CA LYS A 142 11.25 28.02 -31.42
C LYS A 142 12.57 27.29 -31.13
N VAL A 143 13.28 27.65 -30.06
CA VAL A 143 14.51 26.99 -29.62
C VAL A 143 14.15 26.15 -28.39
N ARG A 144 14.14 24.82 -28.54
CA ARG A 144 13.68 23.89 -27.50
C ARG A 144 14.82 23.27 -26.69
N GLN A 145 16.01 23.25 -27.28
CA GLN A 145 17.24 22.73 -26.70
C GLN A 145 17.96 23.78 -25.83
N ILE A 146 18.97 23.33 -25.08
CA ILE A 146 19.94 24.24 -24.45
C ILE A 146 20.71 24.98 -25.55
N VAL A 147 20.94 26.29 -25.38
CA VAL A 147 21.56 27.18 -26.38
C VAL A 147 22.92 26.68 -26.89
N SER A 148 23.70 26.00 -26.05
CA SER A 148 25.00 25.43 -26.41
C SER A 148 24.94 24.14 -27.22
N GLU A 149 23.76 23.55 -27.41
CA GLU A 149 23.57 22.27 -28.09
C GLU A 149 22.92 22.41 -29.46
N LYS A 150 23.30 21.52 -30.39
CA LYS A 150 22.60 21.39 -31.67
C LYS A 150 21.18 20.83 -31.44
N PRO A 151 20.17 21.28 -32.19
CA PRO A 151 18.82 20.70 -32.11
C PRO A 151 18.84 19.24 -32.58
N LEU A 152 18.25 18.34 -31.79
CA LEU A 152 18.00 16.96 -32.20
C LEU A 152 16.86 16.90 -33.20
N LEU A 153 15.84 17.74 -33.00
CA LEU A 153 14.61 17.76 -33.77
C LEU A 153 14.41 19.10 -34.44
N GLU A 154 13.96 19.07 -35.70
CA GLU A 154 13.50 20.27 -36.40
C GLU A 154 12.00 20.45 -36.18
N ILE A 155 11.61 21.58 -35.58
CA ILE A 155 10.22 21.84 -35.19
C ILE A 155 9.27 21.80 -36.39
N SER A 156 9.70 22.30 -37.55
CA SER A 156 8.92 22.24 -38.79
C SER A 156 8.59 20.79 -39.17
N HIS A 157 9.58 19.91 -39.13
CA HIS A 157 9.44 18.51 -39.49
C HIS A 157 8.57 17.73 -38.51
N ILE A 158 8.76 17.93 -37.20
CA ILE A 158 7.94 17.27 -36.17
C ILE A 158 6.49 17.74 -36.25
N LYS A 159 6.27 19.04 -36.45
CA LYS A 159 4.92 19.60 -36.57
C LYS A 159 4.19 19.09 -37.81
N GLN A 160 4.88 18.97 -38.96
CA GLN A 160 4.28 18.42 -40.19
C GLN A 160 3.81 16.98 -40.02
N ARG A 161 4.43 16.24 -39.09
CA ARG A 161 4.13 14.85 -38.76
C ARG A 161 3.15 14.68 -37.61
N GLY A 162 2.42 15.74 -37.23
CA GLY A 162 1.38 15.66 -36.20
C GLY A 162 1.86 15.77 -34.75
N ALA A 163 3.13 16.10 -34.49
CA ALA A 163 3.67 16.12 -33.12
C ALA A 163 4.01 17.51 -32.57
N THR A 164 4.05 17.58 -31.24
CA THR A 164 4.50 18.75 -30.49
C THR A 164 5.76 18.46 -29.69
N HIS A 165 6.79 19.29 -29.88
CA HIS A 165 8.05 19.20 -29.14
C HIS A 165 8.14 20.27 -28.03
N ILE A 166 8.43 19.79 -26.82
CA ILE A 166 8.68 20.58 -25.61
C ILE A 166 10.09 20.27 -25.13
N GLY A 167 10.85 21.30 -24.77
CA GLY A 167 12.09 21.16 -24.03
C GLY A 167 11.86 21.45 -22.55
N LEU A 168 12.28 20.58 -21.66
CA LEU A 168 12.17 20.75 -20.21
C LEU A 168 13.55 20.68 -19.56
N GLU A 169 14.02 21.81 -19.06
CA GLU A 169 15.24 21.89 -18.25
C GLU A 169 14.88 21.69 -16.79
N VAL A 170 15.42 20.63 -16.18
CA VAL A 170 15.18 20.21 -14.79
C VAL A 170 16.31 20.74 -13.90
N PRO A 171 16.01 21.51 -12.84
CA PRO A 171 17.03 21.97 -11.91
C PRO A 171 17.63 20.77 -11.16
N PRO A 172 18.98 20.62 -11.11
CA PRO A 172 19.63 19.46 -10.53
C PRO A 172 19.69 19.52 -8.99
N VAL A 173 18.59 19.88 -8.33
CA VAL A 173 18.52 20.08 -6.86
C VAL A 173 18.70 18.79 -6.06
N TYR A 174 18.48 17.64 -6.70
CA TYR A 174 18.58 16.32 -6.10
C TYR A 174 20.01 15.77 -6.03
N ARG A 175 21.04 16.55 -6.42
CA ARG A 175 22.45 16.16 -6.37
C ARG A 175 23.34 17.31 -5.88
N ASP A 176 24.53 16.96 -5.40
CA ASP A 176 25.54 17.92 -5.00
C ASP A 176 26.32 18.50 -6.21
N THR A 177 27.29 19.38 -5.93
CA THR A 177 28.16 20.01 -6.94
C THR A 177 29.07 19.02 -7.67
N GLN A 178 29.30 17.84 -7.09
CA GLN A 178 30.11 16.75 -7.61
C GLN A 178 29.26 15.75 -8.42
N GLY A 179 27.95 15.95 -8.49
CA GLY A 179 27.02 15.09 -9.20
C GLY A 179 26.49 13.91 -8.39
N GLN A 180 26.82 13.80 -7.10
CA GLN A 180 26.33 12.74 -6.23
C GLN A 180 24.87 12.99 -5.86
N ILE A 181 24.02 11.99 -6.10
CA ILE A 181 22.58 12.08 -5.86
C ILE A 181 22.30 11.95 -4.37
N TYR A 182 21.40 12.79 -3.84
CA TYR A 182 20.81 12.65 -2.51
C TYR A 182 19.67 11.61 -2.56
N PRO A 183 19.87 10.34 -2.16
CA PRO A 183 18.96 9.26 -2.58
C PRO A 183 17.55 9.33 -1.97
N LEU A 184 17.41 9.90 -0.77
CA LEU A 184 16.11 10.11 -0.13
C LEU A 184 15.34 11.25 -0.80
N TYR A 185 16.01 12.37 -1.05
CA TYR A 185 15.38 13.50 -1.72
C TYR A 185 15.05 13.20 -3.18
N PHE A 186 15.93 12.48 -3.88
CA PHE A 186 15.74 12.09 -5.27
C PHE A 186 14.47 11.25 -5.48
N ARG A 187 14.17 10.34 -4.55
CA ARG A 187 12.95 9.50 -4.62
C ARG A 187 11.69 10.36 -4.60
N ASP A 188 11.53 11.20 -3.57
CA ASP A 188 10.39 12.12 -3.49
C ASP A 188 10.30 13.05 -4.70
N PHE A 189 11.44 13.56 -5.17
CA PHE A 189 11.51 14.46 -6.31
C PHE A 189 11.09 13.75 -7.61
N GLN A 190 11.56 12.53 -7.83
CA GLN A 190 11.24 11.73 -9.01
C GLN A 190 9.74 11.40 -9.08
N GLU A 191 9.14 11.00 -7.96
CA GLU A 191 7.71 10.71 -7.88
C GLU A 191 6.86 11.93 -8.27
N GLN A 192 7.08 13.06 -7.61
CA GLN A 192 6.33 14.31 -7.89
C GLN A 192 6.61 14.83 -9.31
N PHE A 193 7.84 14.66 -9.82
CA PHE A 193 8.21 15.05 -11.18
C PHE A 193 7.47 14.22 -12.24
N ILE A 194 7.41 12.89 -12.08
CA ILE A 194 6.70 12.01 -13.02
C ILE A 194 5.20 12.28 -12.99
N GLU A 195 4.62 12.47 -11.81
CA GLU A 195 3.20 12.83 -11.68
C GLU A 195 2.89 14.16 -12.42
N ALA A 196 3.75 15.17 -12.26
CA ALA A 196 3.61 16.45 -12.97
C ALA A 196 3.65 16.27 -14.49
N LEU A 197 4.54 15.41 -15.00
CA LEU A 197 4.60 15.07 -16.43
C LEU A 197 3.35 14.34 -16.90
N GLN A 198 2.87 13.34 -16.15
CA GLN A 198 1.70 12.54 -16.50
C GLN A 198 0.43 13.40 -16.55
N ARG A 199 0.22 14.28 -15.56
CA ARG A 199 -0.92 15.22 -15.55
C ARG A 199 -0.90 16.15 -16.76
N ALA A 200 0.27 16.72 -17.08
CA ALA A 200 0.42 17.60 -18.23
C ALA A 200 0.21 16.89 -19.58
N VAL A 201 0.76 15.67 -19.72
CA VAL A 201 0.59 14.84 -20.90
C VAL A 201 -0.86 14.40 -21.04
N PHE A 202 -1.54 14.02 -19.96
CA PHE A 202 -2.95 13.64 -20.00
C PHE A 202 -3.84 14.75 -20.56
N GLU A 203 -3.61 16.00 -20.15
CA GLU A 203 -4.32 17.15 -20.72
C GLU A 203 -4.06 17.32 -22.22
N PHE A 204 -2.83 17.06 -22.68
CA PHE A 204 -2.54 17.04 -24.11
C PHE A 204 -3.32 15.94 -24.83
N VAL A 205 -3.26 14.71 -24.30
CA VAL A 205 -3.90 13.53 -24.87
C VAL A 205 -5.41 13.73 -24.98
N ARG A 206 -6.05 14.19 -23.91
CA ARG A 206 -7.50 14.42 -23.85
C ARG A 206 -7.99 15.43 -24.90
N VAL A 207 -7.17 16.44 -25.21
CA VAL A 207 -7.58 17.56 -26.08
C VAL A 207 -7.13 17.35 -27.54
N GLN A 208 -6.00 16.68 -27.77
CA GLN A 208 -5.31 16.66 -29.07
C GLN A 208 -5.22 15.26 -29.71
N THR A 209 -5.68 14.20 -29.03
CA THR A 209 -5.56 12.82 -29.53
C THR A 209 -6.90 12.08 -29.53
N SER A 210 -6.98 10.99 -30.29
CA SER A 210 -8.12 10.05 -30.31
C SER A 210 -8.07 9.00 -29.19
N SER A 211 -7.07 9.07 -28.29
CA SER A 211 -6.83 8.06 -27.26
C SER A 211 -7.98 7.97 -26.25
N SER A 212 -8.35 6.75 -25.86
CA SER A 212 -9.44 6.47 -24.91
C SER A 212 -8.99 6.50 -23.43
N LEU A 213 -7.86 7.13 -23.12
CA LEU A 213 -7.33 7.17 -21.74
C LEU A 213 -8.28 7.95 -20.84
N THR A 214 -8.73 7.30 -19.77
CA THR A 214 -9.71 7.86 -18.83
C THR A 214 -9.07 8.67 -17.71
N ASN A 215 -7.79 8.42 -17.39
CA ASN A 215 -7.07 9.06 -16.30
C ASN A 215 -5.55 9.16 -16.57
N TYR A 216 -4.85 10.08 -15.89
CA TYR A 216 -3.41 10.30 -16.05
C TYR A 216 -2.55 9.14 -15.52
N HIS A 217 -3.04 8.37 -14.54
CA HIS A 217 -2.38 7.16 -14.03
C HIS A 217 -2.14 6.10 -15.12
N ALA A 218 -3.04 6.02 -16.12
CA ALA A 218 -2.90 5.10 -17.25
C ALA A 218 -1.71 5.42 -18.19
N LEU A 219 -1.01 6.55 -17.96
CA LEU A 219 0.24 6.96 -18.62
C LEU A 219 1.51 6.51 -17.85
N GLY A 220 1.40 5.62 -16.86
CA GLY A 220 2.54 4.92 -16.24
C GLY A 220 2.88 3.60 -16.93
N LYS A 221 3.97 2.94 -16.51
CA LYS A 221 4.34 1.60 -17.03
C LYS A 221 3.23 0.60 -16.72
N ARG A 222 2.86 -0.23 -17.71
CA ARG A 222 1.74 -1.19 -17.59
C ARG A 222 2.16 -2.64 -17.40
N SER A 223 3.46 -2.88 -17.20
CA SER A 223 3.99 -4.21 -16.95
C SER A 223 5.20 -4.16 -16.04
N ILE A 224 5.25 -5.14 -15.14
CA ILE A 224 6.30 -5.28 -14.13
C ILE A 224 7.46 -6.07 -14.74
N HIS A 225 8.68 -5.58 -14.56
CA HIS A 225 9.89 -6.26 -15.03
C HIS A 225 10.15 -7.53 -14.20
N GLU A 226 10.68 -8.60 -14.80
CA GLU A 226 10.90 -9.90 -14.14
C GLU A 226 11.70 -9.78 -12.82
N GLU A 227 12.74 -8.94 -12.81
CA GLU A 227 13.53 -8.65 -11.61
C GLU A 227 12.71 -8.10 -10.44
N ILE A 228 11.64 -7.33 -10.71
CA ILE A 228 10.77 -6.82 -9.64
C ILE A 228 9.97 -7.97 -9.03
N PHE A 229 9.47 -8.92 -9.84
CA PHE A 229 8.82 -10.13 -9.31
C PHE A 229 9.77 -11.00 -8.48
N LYS A 230 11.07 -11.01 -8.81
CA LYS A 230 12.08 -11.69 -7.99
C LYS A 230 12.24 -11.02 -6.63
N ILE A 231 12.35 -9.69 -6.61
CA ILE A 231 12.43 -8.90 -5.37
C ILE A 231 11.16 -9.09 -4.51
N ASP A 232 9.98 -9.00 -5.12
CA ASP A 232 8.67 -9.23 -4.48
C ASP A 232 8.60 -10.59 -3.77
N LYS A 233 8.94 -11.66 -4.48
CA LYS A 233 8.99 -13.03 -3.93
C LYS A 233 10.00 -13.16 -2.79
N GLN A 234 11.22 -12.65 -2.96
CA GLN A 234 12.24 -12.70 -1.91
C GLN A 234 11.81 -11.92 -0.66
N LEU A 235 11.16 -10.76 -0.83
CA LEU A 235 10.60 -9.98 0.26
C LEU A 235 9.50 -10.79 1.00
N THR A 236 8.62 -11.44 0.25
CA THR A 236 7.57 -12.31 0.80
C THR A 236 8.15 -13.53 1.51
N GLU A 237 9.22 -14.14 0.98
CA GLU A 237 9.90 -15.28 1.61
C GLU A 237 10.55 -14.89 2.95
N ILE A 238 11.17 -13.71 3.03
CA ILE A 238 11.77 -13.21 4.27
C ILE A 238 10.69 -13.00 5.33
N GLU A 239 9.59 -12.31 5.00
CA GLU A 239 8.47 -12.11 5.91
C GLU A 239 7.88 -13.44 6.40
N ASN A 240 7.68 -14.40 5.49
CA ASN A 240 7.11 -15.70 5.81
C ASN A 240 8.05 -16.65 6.57
N SER A 241 9.33 -16.27 6.76
CA SER A 241 10.32 -17.09 7.45
C SER A 241 10.18 -17.07 8.98
N TYR A 242 9.36 -16.17 9.53
CA TYR A 242 9.07 -16.08 10.96
C TYR A 242 7.59 -15.75 11.22
N GLN A 243 7.10 -16.11 12.40
CA GLN A 243 5.72 -15.81 12.82
C GLN A 243 5.76 -14.76 13.92
N PHE A 244 5.77 -13.48 13.55
CA PHE A 244 5.96 -12.36 14.47
C PHE A 244 5.06 -12.44 15.71
N LEU A 245 3.74 -12.55 15.49
CA LEU A 245 2.74 -12.57 16.57
C LEU A 245 2.93 -13.77 17.51
N LEU A 246 3.26 -14.94 16.97
CA LEU A 246 3.51 -16.13 17.78
C LEU A 246 4.75 -15.99 18.67
N LEU A 247 5.79 -15.33 18.15
CA LEU A 247 7.06 -15.13 18.84
C LEU A 247 6.98 -14.01 19.89
N VAL A 248 6.06 -13.06 19.74
CA VAL A 248 5.74 -12.03 20.75
C VAL A 248 4.77 -12.55 21.81
N ALA A 249 3.89 -13.49 21.46
CA ALA A 249 2.93 -14.06 22.41
C ALA A 249 3.63 -14.90 23.50
N PRO A 250 3.36 -14.64 24.79
CA PRO A 250 3.92 -15.41 25.88
C PRO A 250 3.31 -16.81 26.00
N VAL A 251 4.07 -17.76 26.53
CA VAL A 251 3.67 -19.18 26.65
C VAL A 251 2.97 -19.50 27.97
N ASN A 252 3.08 -18.64 28.99
CA ASN A 252 2.61 -18.89 30.35
C ASN A 252 1.36 -18.09 30.76
N ILE A 253 0.58 -17.54 29.80
CA ILE A 253 -0.57 -16.67 30.08
C ILE A 253 -1.59 -17.33 31.02
N GLN A 254 -1.92 -18.61 30.80
CA GLN A 254 -2.91 -19.31 31.61
C GLN A 254 -2.47 -19.45 33.08
N ALA A 255 -1.20 -19.77 33.30
CA ALA A 255 -0.61 -19.86 34.64
C ALA A 255 -0.58 -18.49 35.32
N LEU A 256 -0.22 -17.43 34.58
CA LEU A 256 -0.26 -16.05 35.09
C LEU A 256 -1.68 -15.63 35.50
N ARG A 257 -2.68 -15.99 34.69
CA ARG A 257 -4.09 -15.71 34.99
C ARG A 257 -4.54 -16.39 36.28
N GLN A 258 -4.26 -17.69 36.41
CA GLN A 258 -4.67 -18.46 37.57
C GLN A 258 -4.01 -17.92 38.84
N GLN A 259 -2.69 -17.68 38.82
CA GLN A 259 -1.97 -17.06 39.94
C GLN A 259 -2.53 -15.68 40.30
N PHE A 260 -2.79 -14.83 39.31
CA PHE A 260 -3.31 -13.49 39.55
C PHE A 260 -4.69 -13.54 40.21
N PHE A 261 -5.56 -14.46 39.81
CA PHE A 261 -6.88 -14.62 40.42
C PHE A 261 -6.84 -15.28 41.80
N ASP A 262 -6.06 -16.36 41.97
CA ASP A 262 -5.93 -17.09 43.23
C ASP A 262 -5.28 -16.23 44.33
N SER A 263 -4.40 -15.29 43.94
CA SER A 263 -3.79 -14.31 44.85
C SER A 263 -4.68 -13.11 45.16
N HIS A 264 -5.93 -13.09 44.67
CA HIS A 264 -6.84 -11.93 44.75
C HIS A 264 -6.23 -10.66 44.13
N PHE A 265 -5.74 -10.79 42.90
CA PHE A 265 -5.18 -9.71 42.07
C PHE A 265 -3.88 -9.10 42.60
N LYS A 266 -3.13 -9.82 43.45
CA LYS A 266 -1.92 -9.30 44.09
C LYS A 266 -0.64 -9.65 43.35
N THR A 267 -0.46 -10.93 43.00
CA THR A 267 0.80 -11.43 42.45
C THR A 267 0.70 -11.68 40.95
N LEU A 268 1.69 -11.21 40.21
CA LEU A 268 1.86 -11.49 38.78
C LEU A 268 3.33 -11.80 38.51
N ASP A 269 3.60 -13.02 38.06
CA ASP A 269 4.94 -13.42 37.63
C ASP A 269 5.32 -12.83 36.26
N ARG A 270 6.59 -13.01 35.89
CA ARG A 270 7.13 -12.57 34.59
C ARG A 270 6.58 -13.39 33.41
N TYR A 271 6.37 -12.71 32.30
CA TYR A 271 6.09 -13.33 31.01
C TYR A 271 7.28 -14.16 30.50
N HIS A 272 6.99 -15.36 29.99
CA HIS A 272 7.96 -16.22 29.31
C HIS A 272 7.64 -16.30 27.83
N TYR A 273 8.67 -16.20 26.99
CA TYR A 273 8.55 -16.20 25.54
C TYR A 273 9.21 -17.41 24.92
N ARG A 274 8.76 -17.77 23.72
CA ARG A 274 9.41 -18.79 22.89
C ARG A 274 10.83 -18.35 22.52
N LEU A 275 11.71 -19.33 22.34
CA LEU A 275 13.02 -19.12 21.74
C LEU A 275 12.86 -18.68 20.28
N LEU A 276 13.77 -17.83 19.81
CA LEU A 276 13.80 -17.42 18.41
C LEU A 276 14.32 -18.56 17.53
N PRO A 277 13.56 -19.03 16.53
CA PRO A 277 14.03 -20.06 15.61
C PRO A 277 14.98 -19.51 14.53
N VAL A 278 15.05 -18.18 14.40
CA VAL A 278 15.82 -17.45 13.37
C VAL A 278 16.64 -16.34 14.03
N ASP A 279 17.77 -16.00 13.42
CA ASP A 279 18.57 -14.83 13.81
C ASP A 279 18.04 -13.58 13.07
N PRO A 280 17.49 -12.58 13.80
CA PRO A 280 16.96 -11.37 13.16
C PRO A 280 18.02 -10.56 12.40
N ASP A 281 19.30 -10.59 12.81
CA ASP A 281 20.35 -9.82 12.12
C ASP A 281 20.72 -10.45 10.76
N ILE A 282 20.64 -11.78 10.65
CA ILE A 282 20.80 -12.49 9.37
C ILE A 282 19.64 -12.15 8.42
N LEU A 283 18.40 -12.11 8.93
CA LEU A 283 17.24 -11.75 8.14
C LEU A 283 17.28 -10.29 7.69
N LYS A 284 17.72 -9.36 8.56
CA LYS A 284 17.96 -7.96 8.20
C LYS A 284 18.97 -7.83 7.06
N ARG A 285 20.08 -8.59 7.10
CA ARG A 285 21.05 -8.59 5.98
C ARG A 285 20.40 -9.01 4.67
N LYS A 286 19.72 -10.16 4.65
CA LYS A 286 18.98 -10.65 3.47
C LYS A 286 17.98 -9.61 2.95
N LEU A 287 17.28 -8.94 3.86
CA LEU A 287 16.28 -7.91 3.56
C LEU A 287 16.89 -6.67 2.90
N TYR A 288 18.06 -6.22 3.37
CA TYR A 288 18.75 -5.05 2.82
C TYR A 288 19.61 -5.35 1.59
N ASP A 289 19.91 -6.62 1.32
CA ASP A 289 20.53 -7.06 0.06
C ASP A 289 19.58 -6.96 -1.15
N LEU A 290 18.25 -6.84 -0.92
CA LEU A 290 17.26 -6.63 -1.96
C LEU A 290 17.43 -5.25 -2.62
N ARG A 291 17.62 -5.23 -3.94
CA ARG A 291 17.85 -4.02 -4.76
C ARG A 291 16.58 -3.21 -5.05
N ILE A 292 15.78 -2.93 -4.01
CA ILE A 292 14.57 -2.10 -4.10
C ILE A 292 14.91 -0.68 -4.60
N ASP A 293 16.13 -0.20 -4.32
CA ASP A 293 16.65 1.10 -4.78
C ASP A 293 16.79 1.24 -6.30
N GLU A 294 16.80 0.13 -7.02
CA GLU A 294 16.93 0.05 -8.49
C GLU A 294 15.58 -0.09 -9.21
N ILE A 295 14.46 -0.14 -8.46
CA ILE A 295 13.12 -0.21 -9.04
C ILE A 295 12.78 1.14 -9.68
N ASP A 296 12.54 1.13 -10.99
CA ASP A 296 12.21 2.33 -11.76
C ASP A 296 10.76 2.81 -11.55
N ASP A 297 9.84 1.91 -11.15
CA ASP A 297 8.43 2.23 -10.91
C ASP A 297 8.27 2.88 -9.53
N PRO A 298 7.90 4.17 -9.43
CA PRO A 298 7.85 4.87 -8.16
C PRO A 298 6.85 4.26 -7.17
N ALA A 299 5.68 3.82 -7.66
CA ALA A 299 4.64 3.25 -6.82
C ALA A 299 5.09 1.93 -6.19
N ILE A 300 5.64 1.00 -6.99
CA ILE A 300 6.13 -0.28 -6.47
C ILE A 300 7.35 -0.08 -5.56
N SER A 301 8.26 0.82 -5.94
CA SER A 301 9.43 1.18 -5.13
C SER A 301 9.01 1.69 -3.75
N TYR A 302 8.01 2.59 -3.69
CA TYR A 302 7.45 3.11 -2.45
C TYR A 302 6.87 2.00 -1.58
N LEU A 303 5.98 1.17 -2.13
CA LEU A 303 5.34 0.06 -1.41
C LEU A 303 6.36 -0.93 -0.82
N PHE A 304 7.40 -1.28 -1.59
CA PHE A 304 8.42 -2.22 -1.14
C PHE A 304 9.38 -1.59 -0.12
N HIS A 305 9.65 -0.29 -0.21
CA HIS A 305 10.40 0.42 0.81
C HIS A 305 9.68 0.47 2.15
N GLU A 306 8.38 0.77 2.16
CA GLU A 306 7.58 0.73 3.39
C GLU A 306 7.52 -0.68 3.97
N LYS A 307 7.27 -1.69 3.13
CA LYS A 307 7.24 -3.07 3.59
C LYS A 307 8.58 -3.52 4.17
N ARG A 308 9.69 -3.14 3.54
CA ARG A 308 11.03 -3.38 4.10
C ARG A 308 11.21 -2.74 5.47
N ALA A 309 10.76 -1.50 5.64
CA ALA A 309 10.88 -0.79 6.91
C ALA A 309 10.06 -1.46 8.03
N GLU A 310 8.85 -1.94 7.71
CA GLU A 310 8.01 -2.71 8.63
C GLU A 310 8.71 -4.01 9.06
N ILE A 311 9.19 -4.83 8.13
CA ILE A 311 9.91 -6.08 8.43
C ILE A 311 11.15 -5.80 9.29
N ASP A 312 11.94 -4.77 8.97
CA ASP A 312 13.10 -4.38 9.79
C ASP A 312 12.70 -4.03 11.23
N GLN A 313 11.57 -3.37 11.40
CA GLN A 313 11.04 -3.00 12.71
C GLN A 313 10.53 -4.21 13.49
N GLU A 314 9.81 -5.13 12.86
CA GLU A 314 9.40 -6.39 13.48
C GLU A 314 10.61 -7.21 13.95
N LEU A 315 11.62 -7.36 13.11
CA LEU A 315 12.87 -8.05 13.45
C LEU A 315 13.60 -7.38 14.62
N THR A 316 13.54 -6.05 14.71
CA THR A 316 14.06 -5.30 15.87
C THR A 316 13.26 -5.63 17.14
N MET A 317 11.94 -5.58 17.06
CA MET A 317 11.04 -5.91 18.18
C MET A 317 11.28 -7.33 18.69
N LEU A 318 11.54 -8.29 17.81
CA LEU A 318 11.86 -9.66 18.20
C LEU A 318 13.12 -9.76 19.09
N LYS A 319 14.12 -8.88 18.88
CA LYS A 319 15.33 -8.81 19.73
C LYS A 319 15.07 -8.13 21.07
N GLU A 320 14.07 -7.26 21.13
CA GLU A 320 13.78 -6.41 22.29
C GLU A 320 12.72 -6.99 23.24
N ARG A 321 12.15 -8.17 22.92
CA ARG A 321 11.08 -8.79 23.72
C ARG A 321 11.44 -8.89 25.20
N GLY A 322 10.48 -8.52 26.04
CA GLY A 322 10.60 -8.49 27.49
C GLY A 322 11.31 -7.25 28.03
N SER A 323 11.63 -6.27 27.19
CA SER A 323 12.25 -5.00 27.60
C SER A 323 11.36 -3.80 27.30
N LYS A 324 11.69 -2.64 27.90
CA LYS A 324 11.02 -1.37 27.59
C LYS A 324 11.25 -0.89 26.15
N ASN A 325 12.32 -1.33 25.48
CA ASN A 325 12.58 -0.95 24.10
C ASN A 325 11.52 -1.51 23.15
N PHE A 326 11.02 -2.72 23.44
CA PHE A 326 9.92 -3.32 22.69
C PHE A 326 8.69 -2.40 22.66
N PHE A 327 8.36 -1.78 23.80
CA PHE A 327 7.24 -0.85 23.90
C PHE A 327 7.41 0.39 23.02
N TYR A 328 8.60 1.01 23.02
CA TYR A 328 8.88 2.15 22.13
C TYR A 328 8.82 1.74 20.66
N SER A 329 9.34 0.56 20.32
CA SER A 329 9.24 -0.01 18.98
C SER A 329 7.79 -0.33 18.61
N SER A 330 6.95 -0.75 19.56
CA SER A 330 5.52 -0.95 19.35
C SER A 330 4.79 0.36 19.09
N ILE A 331 5.10 1.46 19.81
CA ILE A 331 4.53 2.79 19.51
C ILE A 331 4.86 3.20 18.09
N ARG A 332 6.12 3.02 17.67
CA ARG A 332 6.56 3.37 16.33
C ARG A 332 5.86 2.54 15.25
N LEU A 333 5.53 1.27 15.52
CA LEU A 333 4.95 0.38 14.51
C LEU A 333 3.46 0.67 14.30
N TYR A 334 2.74 0.94 15.38
CA TYR A 334 1.30 1.18 15.36
C TYR A 334 0.94 2.68 15.44
N ASN A 335 1.92 3.58 15.22
CA ASN A 335 1.76 5.04 15.19
C ASN A 335 1.10 5.70 16.42
N GLY A 336 1.06 5.02 17.57
CA GLY A 336 0.47 5.57 18.80
C GLY A 336 -1.06 5.61 18.78
N LEU A 337 -1.67 6.54 19.52
CA LEU A 337 -3.12 6.68 19.64
C LEU A 337 -3.56 8.12 19.36
N ASP A 338 -4.48 8.27 18.41
CA ASP A 338 -5.13 9.55 18.12
C ASP A 338 -6.19 9.88 19.19
N LYS A 339 -6.34 11.16 19.52
CA LYS A 339 -7.29 11.62 20.55
C LYS A 339 -8.74 11.24 20.21
N GLU A 340 -9.11 11.35 18.93
CA GLU A 340 -10.45 11.00 18.42
C GLU A 340 -10.79 9.52 18.67
N LEU A 341 -9.80 8.63 18.52
CA LEU A 341 -10.00 7.20 18.75
C LEU A 341 -10.26 6.89 20.24
N ILE A 342 -9.55 7.59 21.15
CA ILE A 342 -9.77 7.46 22.59
C ILE A 342 -11.18 7.97 22.96
N GLU A 343 -11.58 9.12 22.41
CA GLU A 343 -12.91 9.68 22.64
C GLU A 343 -14.03 8.75 22.14
N GLU A 344 -13.87 8.14 20.96
CA GLU A 344 -14.81 7.15 20.42
C GLU A 344 -14.87 5.90 21.32
N ALA A 345 -13.73 5.39 21.77
CA ALA A 345 -13.66 4.24 22.67
C ALA A 345 -14.37 4.52 24.00
N GLU A 346 -14.13 5.68 24.62
CA GLU A 346 -14.84 6.07 25.83
C GLU A 346 -16.34 6.22 25.60
N LEU A 347 -16.76 6.75 24.45
CA LEU A 347 -18.17 6.89 24.11
C LEU A 347 -18.85 5.52 23.99
N ILE A 348 -18.19 4.54 23.37
CA ILE A 348 -18.68 3.15 23.31
C ILE A 348 -18.85 2.58 24.73
N LEU A 349 -17.84 2.71 25.58
CA LEU A 349 -17.87 2.19 26.95
C LEU A 349 -18.93 2.87 27.83
N LYS A 350 -19.25 4.14 27.58
CA LYS A 350 -20.33 4.89 28.25
C LYS A 350 -21.73 4.53 27.72
N SER A 351 -21.83 4.23 26.42
CA SER A 351 -23.12 4.05 25.73
C SER A 351 -23.65 2.63 25.78
N ILE A 352 -22.75 1.64 25.91
CA ILE A 352 -23.09 0.22 25.92
C ILE A 352 -22.74 -0.32 27.31
N THR A 353 -23.71 -0.92 27.99
CA THR A 353 -23.49 -1.57 29.29
C THR A 353 -22.87 -2.96 29.10
N GLU A 354 -22.01 -3.38 30.03
CA GLU A 354 -21.51 -4.76 30.05
C GLU A 354 -22.68 -5.72 30.27
N ASN A 355 -22.84 -6.70 29.39
CA ASN A 355 -23.72 -7.83 29.67
C ASN A 355 -22.92 -8.91 30.42
N HIS A 356 -23.14 -9.01 31.72
CA HIS A 356 -22.49 -9.98 32.60
C HIS A 356 -23.06 -11.41 32.45
N ASP A 357 -24.26 -11.55 31.87
CA ASP A 357 -25.02 -12.80 31.74
C ASP A 357 -24.90 -13.43 30.34
N GLU A 358 -23.99 -12.97 29.49
CA GLU A 358 -23.83 -13.44 28.10
C GLU A 358 -23.43 -14.94 27.97
N GLN A 359 -23.36 -15.67 29.09
CA GLN A 359 -23.20 -17.12 29.15
C GLN A 359 -24.54 -17.82 29.39
N GLN A 360 -25.30 -18.10 28.32
CA GLN A 360 -26.26 -19.21 28.19
C GLN A 360 -27.00 -19.15 26.84
N SER A 361 -26.27 -19.32 25.74
CA SER A 361 -26.86 -19.65 24.44
C SER A 361 -26.51 -21.09 24.08
N ASN A 362 -27.17 -21.65 23.07
CA ASN A 362 -26.71 -22.90 22.46
C ASN A 362 -25.26 -22.71 22.02
N CYS A 363 -24.34 -23.40 22.68
CA CYS A 363 -22.94 -23.41 22.29
C CYS A 363 -22.79 -24.38 21.13
N ILE A 364 -22.04 -23.96 20.11
CA ILE A 364 -21.53 -24.84 19.08
C ILE A 364 -20.11 -25.24 19.43
N ASP A 365 -19.75 -26.48 19.08
CA ASP A 365 -18.39 -26.97 19.21
C ASP A 365 -17.53 -26.70 17.97
N THR A 366 -16.27 -27.08 18.05
CA THR A 366 -15.28 -26.92 16.98
C THR A 366 -15.65 -27.69 15.71
N SER A 367 -16.27 -28.86 15.82
CA SER A 367 -16.71 -29.64 14.65
C SER A 367 -17.90 -28.97 13.97
N GLU A 368 -18.81 -28.37 14.73
CA GLU A 368 -19.93 -27.61 14.19
C GLU A 368 -19.47 -26.33 13.50
N PHE A 369 -18.55 -25.59 14.11
CA PHE A 369 -17.92 -24.44 13.49
C PHE A 369 -17.16 -24.82 12.21
N GLY A 370 -16.47 -25.96 12.21
CA GLY A 370 -15.79 -26.51 11.03
C GLY A 370 -16.75 -26.70 9.84
N ARG A 371 -17.97 -27.21 10.08
CA ARG A 371 -19.00 -27.34 9.03
C ARG A 371 -19.45 -25.99 8.47
N LEU A 372 -19.58 -24.96 9.32
CA LEU A 372 -19.90 -23.60 8.86
C LEU A 372 -18.77 -23.02 8.00
N ALA A 373 -17.52 -23.28 8.38
CA ALA A 373 -16.34 -22.88 7.62
C ALA A 373 -16.28 -23.57 6.24
N GLU A 374 -16.57 -24.88 6.17
CA GLU A 374 -16.67 -25.61 4.91
C GLU A 374 -17.74 -25.03 3.99
N GLN A 375 -18.90 -24.65 4.52
CA GLN A 375 -19.96 -24.01 3.73
C GLN A 375 -19.52 -22.66 3.14
N GLU A 376 -18.71 -21.90 3.87
CA GLU A 376 -18.17 -20.64 3.38
C GLU A 376 -17.07 -20.84 2.33
N PHE A 377 -16.19 -21.82 2.53
CA PHE A 377 -15.21 -22.23 1.53
C PHE A 377 -15.86 -22.73 0.24
N GLU A 378 -16.91 -23.53 0.32
CA GLU A 378 -17.66 -23.97 -0.85
C GLU A 378 -18.31 -22.78 -1.57
N TYR A 379 -18.82 -21.78 -0.84
CA TYR A 379 -19.33 -20.55 -1.47
C TYR A 379 -18.27 -19.79 -2.26
N PHE A 380 -17.02 -19.72 -1.78
CA PHE A 380 -15.91 -19.14 -2.56
C PHE A 380 -15.55 -19.99 -3.77
N LYS A 381 -15.57 -21.31 -3.63
CA LYS A 381 -15.29 -22.25 -4.72
C LYS A 381 -16.32 -22.21 -5.85
N HIS A 382 -17.57 -21.86 -5.55
CA HIS A 382 -18.59 -21.60 -6.59
C HIS A 382 -18.30 -20.33 -7.41
N GLN A 383 -17.62 -19.34 -6.82
CA GLN A 383 -17.19 -18.12 -7.53
C GLN A 383 -15.90 -18.37 -8.32
N ASP A 384 -14.98 -19.17 -7.77
CA ASP A 384 -13.75 -19.59 -8.44
C ASP A 384 -13.37 -21.02 -8.07
N THR A 385 -13.43 -21.92 -9.05
CA THR A 385 -13.11 -23.35 -8.89
C THR A 385 -11.67 -23.62 -8.45
N GLN A 386 -10.77 -22.63 -8.57
CA GLN A 386 -9.37 -22.73 -8.11
C GLN A 386 -9.21 -22.45 -6.61
N PHE A 387 -10.27 -22.00 -5.92
CA PHE A 387 -10.22 -21.78 -4.48
C PHE A 387 -9.97 -23.09 -3.72
N THR A 388 -8.90 -23.10 -2.92
CA THR A 388 -8.56 -24.21 -2.03
C THR A 388 -8.18 -23.69 -0.66
N SER A 389 -8.81 -24.23 0.39
CA SER A 389 -8.45 -23.98 1.78
C SER A 389 -8.70 -25.24 2.61
N LYS A 390 -8.07 -25.30 3.79
CA LYS A 390 -8.15 -26.42 4.73
C LYS A 390 -8.49 -25.94 6.12
N ILE A 391 -9.12 -26.82 6.88
CA ILE A 391 -9.40 -26.66 8.30
C ILE A 391 -8.48 -27.61 9.06
N HIS A 392 -7.79 -27.06 10.06
CA HIS A 392 -6.89 -27.81 10.94
C HIS A 392 -7.41 -27.72 12.37
N ILE A 393 -7.90 -28.84 12.90
CA ILE A 393 -8.28 -28.96 14.30
C ILE A 393 -7.08 -29.49 15.08
N ARG A 394 -6.65 -28.77 16.11
CA ARG A 394 -5.37 -29.01 16.79
C ARG A 394 -5.46 -28.82 18.30
N ASP A 395 -4.76 -29.66 19.05
CA ASP A 395 -4.64 -29.55 20.52
C ASP A 395 -3.58 -28.53 20.96
N ASP A 396 -2.62 -28.20 20.08
CA ASP A 396 -1.51 -27.29 20.37
C ASP A 396 -1.80 -25.82 19.99
N VAL A 397 -3.02 -25.54 19.54
CA VAL A 397 -3.48 -24.20 19.18
C VAL A 397 -4.49 -23.74 20.23
N ASN A 398 -4.24 -22.60 20.88
CA ASN A 398 -5.11 -22.09 21.94
C ASN A 398 -6.09 -21.00 21.46
N ILE A 399 -5.95 -20.56 20.20
CA ILE A 399 -6.72 -19.44 19.63
C ILE A 399 -7.04 -19.79 18.18
N MET A 400 -8.30 -19.59 17.77
CA MET A 400 -8.67 -19.68 16.36
C MET A 400 -7.90 -18.64 15.53
N MET A 401 -7.38 -19.05 14.37
CA MET A 401 -6.66 -18.13 13.49
C MET A 401 -6.72 -18.59 12.04
N VAL A 402 -6.64 -17.63 11.12
CA VAL A 402 -6.32 -17.90 9.71
C VAL A 402 -4.86 -17.63 9.43
N SER A 403 -4.19 -18.62 8.85
CA SER A 403 -2.81 -18.49 8.37
C SER A 403 -2.73 -18.96 6.92
N LYS A 404 -2.28 -18.06 6.03
CA LYS A 404 -2.15 -18.34 4.59
C LYS A 404 -3.42 -18.95 3.97
N GLY A 405 -4.57 -18.39 4.35
CA GLY A 405 -5.88 -18.81 3.85
C GLY A 405 -6.45 -20.07 4.51
N GLU A 406 -5.67 -20.79 5.31
CA GLU A 406 -6.11 -21.98 6.05
C GLU A 406 -6.59 -21.62 7.46
N LEU A 407 -7.63 -22.30 7.93
CA LEU A 407 -8.24 -22.09 9.23
C LEU A 407 -7.67 -23.07 10.26
N TYR A 408 -7.24 -22.57 11.40
CA TYR A 408 -6.76 -23.36 12.54
C TYR A 408 -7.69 -23.18 13.73
N LEU A 409 -8.16 -24.29 14.30
CA LEU A 409 -9.12 -24.33 15.40
C LEU A 409 -8.55 -25.12 16.59
N PRO A 410 -8.67 -24.62 17.83
CA PRO A 410 -8.44 -25.42 19.03
C PRO A 410 -9.47 -26.54 19.11
N SER A 411 -9.08 -27.75 19.47
CA SER A 411 -10.00 -28.91 19.54
C SER A 411 -11.07 -28.80 20.62
N ASP A 412 -10.83 -28.00 21.65
CA ASP A 412 -11.71 -27.79 22.82
C ASP A 412 -12.48 -26.47 22.78
N TYR A 413 -12.49 -25.76 21.64
CA TYR A 413 -13.13 -24.46 21.53
C TYR A 413 -14.65 -24.57 21.40
N THR A 414 -15.36 -23.72 22.16
CA THR A 414 -16.83 -23.59 22.15
C THR A 414 -17.21 -22.12 22.03
N MET A 415 -18.28 -21.82 21.30
CA MET A 415 -18.78 -20.45 21.12
C MET A 415 -20.29 -20.42 20.92
N SER A 416 -20.93 -19.26 21.05
CA SER A 416 -22.35 -19.13 20.72
C SER A 416 -22.59 -19.23 19.22
N GLU A 417 -23.80 -19.62 18.80
CA GLU A 417 -24.20 -19.56 17.38
C GLU A 417 -24.04 -18.15 16.77
N ASN A 418 -24.25 -17.10 17.57
CA ASN A 418 -24.10 -15.72 17.09
C ASN A 418 -22.63 -15.36 16.87
N ASP A 419 -21.76 -15.72 17.83
CA ASP A 419 -20.32 -15.53 17.69
C ASP A 419 -19.80 -16.31 16.49
N ALA A 420 -20.29 -17.53 16.28
CA ALA A 420 -19.92 -18.34 15.12
C ALA A 420 -20.19 -17.63 13.80
N LYS A 421 -21.37 -17.03 13.64
CA LYS A 421 -21.73 -16.27 12.42
C LYS A 421 -20.78 -15.09 12.21
N ALA A 422 -20.49 -14.34 13.27
CA ALA A 422 -19.56 -13.21 13.24
C ALA A 422 -18.14 -13.67 12.86
N LEU A 423 -17.66 -14.73 13.52
CA LEU A 423 -16.31 -15.27 13.37
C LEU A 423 -16.07 -15.90 11.99
N ILE A 424 -17.08 -16.53 11.39
CA ILE A 424 -16.96 -17.01 10.00
C ILE A 424 -16.68 -15.85 9.06
N GLN A 425 -17.39 -14.73 9.17
CA GLN A 425 -17.17 -13.59 8.28
C GLN A 425 -15.88 -12.82 8.64
N HIS A 426 -15.50 -12.78 9.91
CA HIS A 426 -14.23 -12.22 10.38
C HIS A 426 -13.03 -12.99 9.82
N GLU A 427 -12.94 -14.28 10.12
CA GLU A 427 -11.78 -15.10 9.77
C GLU A 427 -11.79 -15.48 8.28
N ILE A 428 -12.92 -15.97 7.77
CA ILE A 428 -13.01 -16.52 6.40
C ILE A 428 -13.45 -15.46 5.41
N GLY A 429 -14.55 -14.75 5.73
CA GLY A 429 -15.10 -13.66 4.92
C GLY A 429 -14.15 -12.47 4.72
N THR A 430 -13.13 -12.36 5.58
CA THR A 430 -12.09 -11.32 5.48
C THR A 430 -10.70 -11.93 5.29
N HIS A 431 -10.09 -12.55 6.30
CA HIS A 431 -8.67 -12.91 6.22
C HIS A 431 -8.35 -14.02 5.20
N ALA A 432 -9.16 -15.07 5.11
CA ALA A 432 -8.97 -16.11 4.10
C ALA A 432 -9.29 -15.60 2.70
N LEU A 433 -10.36 -14.81 2.57
CA LEU A 433 -10.79 -14.20 1.31
C LEU A 433 -9.75 -13.24 0.75
N THR A 434 -9.23 -12.30 1.55
CA THR A 434 -8.24 -11.31 1.08
C THR A 434 -6.88 -11.97 0.83
N TYR A 435 -6.54 -13.01 1.57
CA TYR A 435 -5.38 -13.84 1.24
C TYR A 435 -5.53 -14.48 -0.13
N TYR A 436 -6.66 -15.17 -0.40
CA TYR A 436 -6.90 -15.80 -1.69
C TYR A 436 -6.90 -14.77 -2.82
N ASN A 437 -7.67 -13.69 -2.70
CA ASN A 437 -7.67 -12.60 -3.68
C ASN A 437 -6.26 -12.06 -3.92
N GLY A 438 -5.46 -11.90 -2.86
CA GLY A 438 -4.06 -11.52 -2.94
C GLY A 438 -3.19 -12.54 -3.71
N THR A 439 -3.44 -13.84 -3.58
CA THR A 439 -2.71 -14.87 -4.37
C THR A 439 -3.04 -14.83 -5.86
N GLN A 440 -4.17 -14.23 -6.23
CA GLN A 440 -4.57 -14.01 -7.62
C GLN A 440 -3.96 -12.72 -8.20
N GLN A 441 -3.26 -11.92 -7.39
CA GLN A 441 -2.57 -10.72 -7.86
C GLN A 441 -1.20 -11.05 -8.46
N PRO A 442 -0.68 -10.19 -9.36
CA PRO A 442 0.68 -10.36 -9.89
C PRO A 442 1.79 -10.28 -8.83
N LEU A 443 1.58 -9.50 -7.77
CA LEU A 443 2.54 -9.30 -6.67
C LEU A 443 2.18 -10.17 -5.47
N THR A 444 3.11 -11.02 -5.02
CA THR A 444 2.93 -11.91 -3.85
C THR A 444 2.74 -11.13 -2.55
N GLN A 445 3.27 -9.91 -2.48
CA GLN A 445 3.00 -9.00 -1.36
C GLN A 445 1.52 -8.67 -1.17
N MET A 446 0.68 -8.77 -2.20
CA MET A 446 -0.78 -8.57 -2.03
C MET A 446 -1.45 -9.69 -1.24
N ALA A 447 -0.86 -10.89 -1.18
CA ALA A 447 -1.32 -11.99 -0.33
C ALA A 447 -0.69 -11.97 1.06
N SER A 448 0.61 -11.65 1.12
CA SER A 448 1.38 -11.57 2.37
C SER A 448 0.92 -10.38 3.22
N GLY A 449 0.79 -9.22 2.58
CA GLY A 449 0.41 -7.94 3.17
C GLY A 449 1.41 -6.83 2.87
N LEU A 450 0.99 -5.76 2.20
CA LEU A 450 1.76 -4.51 2.14
C LEU A 450 1.85 -3.85 3.52
N ALA A 451 2.78 -2.92 3.72
CA ALA A 451 2.99 -2.30 5.03
C ALA A 451 1.69 -1.76 5.67
N ASN A 452 1.57 -1.93 6.99
CA ASN A 452 0.47 -1.43 7.82
C ASN A 452 -0.93 -1.93 7.41
N TYR A 453 -1.01 -3.05 6.70
CA TYR A 453 -2.30 -3.57 6.22
C TYR A 453 -3.23 -4.05 7.34
N ASP A 454 -2.68 -4.45 8.50
CA ASP A 454 -3.44 -5.07 9.59
C ASP A 454 -4.64 -4.21 10.01
N ALA A 455 -4.47 -2.91 10.21
CA ALA A 455 -5.57 -2.04 10.67
C ALA A 455 -6.76 -2.05 9.69
N LEU A 456 -6.50 -2.02 8.37
CA LEU A 456 -7.59 -2.11 7.41
C LEU A 456 -8.24 -3.50 7.41
N GLN A 457 -7.44 -4.57 7.47
CA GLN A 457 -7.98 -5.94 7.53
C GLN A 457 -8.85 -6.16 8.77
N GLU A 458 -8.39 -5.74 9.94
CA GLU A 458 -9.15 -5.85 11.18
C GLU A 458 -10.40 -4.97 11.15
N GLY A 459 -10.31 -3.77 10.55
CA GLY A 459 -11.46 -2.90 10.33
C GLY A 459 -12.53 -3.54 9.44
N ILE A 460 -12.13 -4.17 8.33
CA ILE A 460 -13.04 -4.92 7.44
C ILE A 460 -13.61 -6.13 8.18
N ALA A 461 -12.80 -6.83 8.97
CA ALA A 461 -13.23 -8.01 9.72
C ALA A 461 -14.29 -7.65 10.76
N VAL A 462 -14.09 -6.59 11.56
CA VAL A 462 -15.10 -6.10 12.50
C VAL A 462 -16.34 -5.54 11.78
N LEU A 463 -16.16 -4.83 10.66
CA LEU A 463 -17.30 -4.40 9.84
C LEU A 463 -18.10 -5.60 9.32
N SER A 464 -17.44 -6.70 8.96
CA SER A 464 -18.09 -7.92 8.51
C SER A 464 -18.95 -8.55 9.61
N GLU A 465 -18.51 -8.50 10.88
CA GLU A 465 -19.31 -8.93 12.04
C GLU A 465 -20.64 -8.13 12.10
N TYR A 466 -20.61 -6.82 11.83
CA TYR A 466 -21.83 -5.99 11.79
C TYR A 466 -22.71 -6.29 10.58
N LEU A 467 -22.11 -6.39 9.39
CA LEU A 467 -22.83 -6.66 8.15
C LEU A 467 -23.52 -8.03 8.17
N SER A 468 -22.92 -9.01 8.85
CA SER A 468 -23.52 -10.33 9.10
C SER A 468 -24.52 -10.37 10.26
N GLY A 469 -24.68 -9.26 11.00
CA GLY A 469 -25.57 -9.16 12.15
C GLY A 469 -25.09 -9.87 13.41
N GLY A 470 -23.78 -10.14 13.53
CA GLY A 470 -23.17 -10.84 14.64
C GLY A 470 -22.37 -9.96 15.61
N LEU A 471 -22.14 -8.67 15.31
CA LEU A 471 -21.39 -7.76 16.18
C LEU A 471 -22.16 -7.44 17.46
N SER A 472 -21.69 -7.92 18.61
CA SER A 472 -22.34 -7.70 19.90
C SER A 472 -21.87 -6.43 20.63
N GLY A 473 -22.67 -5.96 21.58
CA GLY A 473 -22.30 -4.84 22.46
C GLY A 473 -21.04 -5.12 23.29
N ASN A 474 -20.92 -6.31 23.88
CA ASN A 474 -19.72 -6.71 24.63
C ASN A 474 -18.49 -6.82 23.73
N ARG A 475 -18.66 -7.27 22.47
CA ARG A 475 -17.57 -7.29 21.49
C ARG A 475 -17.06 -5.88 21.21
N LEU A 476 -17.94 -4.91 20.94
CA LEU A 476 -17.56 -3.50 20.80
C LEU A 476 -16.90 -2.93 22.06
N ARG A 477 -17.41 -3.27 23.24
CA ARG A 477 -16.79 -2.87 24.51
C ARG A 477 -15.38 -3.42 24.63
N ILE A 478 -15.11 -4.68 24.31
CA ILE A 478 -13.75 -5.25 24.32
C ILE A 478 -12.81 -4.47 23.39
N LEU A 479 -13.26 -4.12 22.19
CA LEU A 479 -12.44 -3.33 21.26
C LEU A 479 -12.14 -1.93 21.81
N ALA A 480 -13.12 -1.25 22.40
CA ALA A 480 -12.93 0.03 23.07
C ALA A 480 -12.02 -0.09 24.32
N GLY A 481 -12.18 -1.16 25.09
CA GLY A 481 -11.35 -1.52 26.24
C GLY A 481 -9.88 -1.62 25.87
N ARG A 482 -9.57 -2.21 24.71
CA ARG A 482 -8.20 -2.29 24.18
C ARG A 482 -7.61 -0.91 23.87
N VAL A 483 -8.40 0.02 23.35
CA VAL A 483 -7.95 1.39 23.07
C VAL A 483 -7.64 2.15 24.37
N VAL A 484 -8.55 2.13 25.35
CA VAL A 484 -8.30 2.83 26.63
C VAL A 484 -7.15 2.20 27.40
N ALA A 485 -6.98 0.87 27.32
CA ALA A 485 -5.83 0.17 27.89
C ALA A 485 -4.51 0.55 27.19
N GLY A 486 -4.52 0.68 25.85
CA GLY A 486 -3.38 1.20 25.11
C GLY A 486 -3.03 2.64 25.52
N ALA A 487 -4.03 3.50 25.73
CA ALA A 487 -3.82 4.87 26.20
C ALA A 487 -3.21 4.90 27.61
N ALA A 488 -3.70 4.06 28.52
CA ALA A 488 -3.15 3.90 29.86
C ALA A 488 -1.69 3.41 29.81
N LEU A 489 -1.37 2.46 28.94
CA LEU A 489 0.01 1.98 28.76
C LEU A 489 0.95 3.10 28.30
N ILE A 490 0.51 3.93 27.34
CA ILE A 490 1.26 5.10 26.86
C ILE A 490 1.51 6.12 27.99
N GLN A 491 0.55 6.27 28.89
CA GLN A 491 0.66 7.13 30.08
C GLN A 491 1.52 6.52 31.20
N GLY A 492 2.03 5.30 31.01
CA GLY A 492 2.92 4.62 31.95
C GLY A 492 2.21 3.78 33.01
N ALA A 493 0.92 3.49 32.82
CA ALA A 493 0.18 2.62 33.74
C ALA A 493 0.84 1.23 33.83
N ASN A 494 0.94 0.71 35.06
CA ASN A 494 1.36 -0.66 35.31
C ASN A 494 0.19 -1.64 35.16
N PHE A 495 0.49 -2.94 35.27
CA PHE A 495 -0.48 -4.01 35.07
C PHE A 495 -1.70 -3.88 35.99
N HIS A 496 -1.48 -3.61 37.29
CA HIS A 496 -2.55 -3.50 38.27
C HIS A 496 -3.41 -2.27 38.03
N GLU A 497 -2.79 -1.12 37.76
CA GLU A 497 -3.50 0.13 37.45
C GLU A 497 -4.44 -0.06 36.25
N MET A 498 -3.93 -0.63 35.16
CA MET A 498 -4.73 -0.90 33.96
C MET A 498 -5.83 -1.94 34.22
N PHE A 499 -5.52 -3.03 34.93
CA PHE A 499 -6.51 -4.04 35.29
C PHE A 499 -7.67 -3.45 36.10
N PHE A 500 -7.37 -2.66 37.14
CA PHE A 500 -8.41 -2.04 37.96
C PHE A 500 -9.13 -0.91 37.25
N GLU A 501 -8.49 -0.23 36.30
CA GLU A 501 -9.18 0.72 35.44
C GLU A 501 -10.26 0.02 34.60
N LEU A 502 -9.92 -1.10 33.95
CA LEU A 502 -10.89 -1.88 33.17
C LEU A 502 -11.96 -2.52 34.07
N TYR A 503 -11.55 -3.18 35.14
CA TYR A 503 -12.44 -3.93 36.03
C TYR A 503 -13.36 -3.00 36.83
N SER A 504 -12.82 -1.98 37.51
CA SER A 504 -13.57 -1.17 38.46
C SER A 504 -14.22 0.07 37.85
N LYS A 505 -13.56 0.75 36.90
CA LYS A 505 -14.06 2.00 36.31
C LYS A 505 -14.92 1.74 35.06
N TYR A 506 -14.51 0.81 34.21
CA TYR A 506 -15.23 0.48 32.98
C TYR A 506 -16.17 -0.73 33.10
N ASP A 507 -16.28 -1.37 34.27
CA ASP A 507 -17.21 -2.48 34.56
C ASP A 507 -17.02 -3.71 33.65
N PHE A 508 -15.77 -4.00 33.25
CA PHE A 508 -15.48 -5.30 32.63
C PHE A 508 -15.49 -6.42 33.67
N THR A 509 -15.86 -7.63 33.26
CA THR A 509 -15.62 -8.82 34.10
C THR A 509 -14.12 -8.99 34.38
N LYS A 510 -13.76 -9.64 35.49
CA LYS A 510 -12.35 -9.87 35.86
C LYS A 510 -11.59 -10.63 34.77
N GLU A 511 -12.25 -11.55 34.07
CA GLU A 511 -11.70 -12.31 32.94
C GLU A 511 -11.40 -11.40 31.75
N ARG A 512 -12.34 -10.54 31.34
CA ARG A 512 -12.16 -9.61 30.22
C ARG A 512 -11.10 -8.56 30.53
N ALA A 513 -11.16 -7.97 31.72
CA ALA A 513 -10.17 -7.01 32.19
C ALA A 513 -8.75 -7.62 32.17
N PHE A 514 -8.58 -8.83 32.74
CA PHE A 514 -7.28 -9.51 32.70
C PHE A 514 -6.81 -9.80 31.28
N ASN A 515 -7.69 -10.29 30.40
CA ASN A 515 -7.32 -10.64 29.03
C ASN A 515 -6.87 -9.41 28.23
N ILE A 516 -7.57 -8.28 28.37
CA ILE A 516 -7.18 -7.02 27.72
C ILE A 516 -5.84 -6.53 28.29
N THR A 517 -5.71 -6.44 29.61
CA THR A 517 -4.46 -6.02 30.26
C THR A 517 -3.29 -6.92 29.87
N SER A 518 -3.45 -8.24 29.92
CA SER A 518 -2.38 -9.18 29.61
C SER A 518 -1.86 -9.03 28.18
N ARG A 519 -2.75 -8.76 27.22
CA ARG A 519 -2.37 -8.52 25.83
C ARG A 519 -1.54 -7.24 25.66
N MET A 520 -1.87 -6.17 26.39
CA MET A 520 -1.11 -4.91 26.37
C MET A 520 0.32 -5.06 26.91
N PHE A 521 0.57 -5.98 27.84
CA PHE A 521 1.91 -6.19 28.42
C PHE A 521 2.76 -7.25 27.69
N GLN A 522 2.23 -7.87 26.62
CA GLN A 522 3.03 -8.81 25.80
C GLN A 522 4.25 -8.10 25.20
N GLY A 523 5.35 -8.83 25.06
CA GLY A 523 6.62 -8.31 24.55
C GLY A 523 7.29 -7.25 25.42
N GLY A 524 6.68 -6.80 26.53
CA GLY A 524 7.12 -5.64 27.30
C GLY A 524 6.28 -4.37 27.07
N GLY A 525 5.21 -4.48 26.28
CA GLY A 525 4.27 -3.41 25.93
C GLY A 525 3.88 -3.46 24.46
N PHE A 526 2.72 -4.02 24.11
CA PHE A 526 2.31 -4.25 22.72
C PHE A 526 0.97 -3.59 22.40
N LEU A 527 1.02 -2.60 21.51
CA LEU A 527 -0.13 -1.78 21.12
C LEU A 527 -0.93 -2.34 19.94
N LYS A 528 -0.62 -3.54 19.43
CA LYS A 528 -1.31 -4.13 18.27
C LYS A 528 -2.83 -4.12 18.40
N ASP A 529 -3.34 -4.40 19.59
CA ASP A 529 -4.77 -4.59 19.83
C ASP A 529 -5.62 -3.32 19.66
N ILE A 530 -5.01 -2.13 19.54
CA ILE A 530 -5.73 -0.88 19.27
C ILE A 530 -6.27 -0.85 17.82
N ILE A 531 -5.60 -1.56 16.91
CA ILE A 531 -5.87 -1.45 15.46
C ILE A 531 -7.25 -1.96 15.07
N TYR A 532 -7.89 -2.77 15.91
CA TYR A 532 -9.22 -3.30 15.64
C TYR A 532 -10.28 -2.18 15.60
N LEU A 533 -10.33 -1.36 16.65
CA LEU A 533 -11.25 -0.21 16.68
C LEU A 533 -10.76 0.92 15.78
N GLU A 534 -9.45 1.18 15.76
CA GLU A 534 -8.85 2.17 14.85
C GLU A 534 -9.20 1.87 13.38
N GLY A 535 -9.05 0.62 12.97
CA GLY A 535 -9.39 0.11 11.66
C GLY A 535 -10.85 0.33 11.32
N LEU A 536 -11.76 -0.02 12.22
CA LEU A 536 -13.20 0.20 12.04
C LEU A 536 -13.54 1.69 11.91
N VAL A 537 -12.98 2.55 12.76
CA VAL A 537 -13.19 4.01 12.72
C VAL A 537 -12.70 4.59 11.40
N ARG A 538 -11.47 4.25 10.99
CA ARG A 538 -10.89 4.74 9.73
C ARG A 538 -11.64 4.22 8.51
N LEU A 539 -12.06 2.96 8.52
CA LEU A 539 -12.87 2.37 7.45
C LEU A 539 -14.24 3.04 7.36
N ARG A 540 -14.91 3.31 8.49
CA ARG A 540 -16.17 4.06 8.52
C ARG A 540 -15.99 5.44 7.87
N ASN A 541 -14.97 6.18 8.27
CA ASN A 541 -14.71 7.53 7.73
C ASN A 541 -14.44 7.48 6.22
N PHE A 542 -13.62 6.52 5.77
CA PHE A 542 -13.38 6.28 4.33
C PHE A 542 -14.70 6.03 3.56
N LEU A 543 -15.62 5.23 4.11
CA LEU A 543 -16.91 4.96 3.47
C LEU A 543 -17.83 6.19 3.46
N ILE A 544 -17.83 7.01 4.53
CA ILE A 544 -18.57 8.28 4.59
C ILE A 544 -18.08 9.26 3.51
N GLU A 545 -16.78 9.28 3.25
CA GLU A 545 -16.14 10.13 2.23
C GLU A 545 -16.40 9.65 0.78
N GLY A 546 -17.20 8.60 0.59
CA GLY A 546 -17.55 8.05 -0.73
C GLY A 546 -16.66 6.89 -1.18
N GLY A 547 -15.82 6.37 -0.30
CA GLY A 547 -15.06 5.14 -0.53
C GLY A 547 -15.96 3.92 -0.73
N GLU A 548 -15.45 2.93 -1.48
CA GLU A 548 -16.16 1.68 -1.77
C GLU A 548 -15.47 0.48 -1.11
N LEU A 549 -16.26 -0.44 -0.55
CA LEU A 549 -15.76 -1.60 0.20
C LEU A 549 -15.12 -2.66 -0.71
N VAL A 550 -15.76 -3.00 -1.83
CA VAL A 550 -15.35 -4.12 -2.70
C VAL A 550 -13.91 -3.99 -3.20
N PRO A 551 -13.43 -2.81 -3.66
CA PRO A 551 -12.02 -2.61 -4.02
C PRO A 551 -10.99 -3.01 -2.95
N LEU A 552 -11.35 -2.90 -1.66
CA LEU A 552 -10.47 -3.18 -0.52
C LEU A 552 -10.25 -4.69 -0.31
N LEU A 553 -11.07 -5.52 -0.94
CA LEU A 553 -11.02 -6.98 -0.82
C LEU A 553 -10.01 -7.62 -1.79
N GLY A 554 -9.37 -6.83 -2.67
CA GLY A 554 -8.47 -7.32 -3.72
C GLY A 554 -7.15 -7.91 -3.23
N GLY A 555 -6.82 -7.74 -1.95
CA GLY A 555 -5.62 -8.22 -1.31
C GLY A 555 -5.42 -7.55 0.04
N LYS A 556 -4.19 -7.56 0.54
CA LYS A 556 -3.84 -7.02 1.86
C LYS A 556 -2.98 -5.76 1.72
N PHE A 557 -3.59 -4.61 2.01
CA PHE A 557 -2.95 -3.29 1.97
C PHE A 557 -3.63 -2.32 2.95
N ALA A 558 -2.99 -1.19 3.23
CA ALA A 558 -3.52 -0.16 4.12
C ALA A 558 -4.36 0.90 3.38
N LEU A 559 -5.22 1.63 4.09
CA LEU A 559 -6.05 2.70 3.50
C LEU A 559 -5.24 3.78 2.78
N HIS A 560 -4.07 4.17 3.31
CA HIS A 560 -3.22 5.18 2.67
C HIS A 560 -2.60 4.70 1.35
N HIS A 561 -2.57 3.39 1.09
CA HIS A 561 -2.14 2.84 -0.20
C HIS A 561 -3.23 2.91 -1.28
N ILE A 562 -4.48 3.26 -0.97
CA ILE A 562 -5.61 3.15 -1.92
C ILE A 562 -5.33 3.88 -3.24
N ASN A 563 -4.77 5.08 -3.20
CA ASN A 563 -4.45 5.83 -4.42
C ASN A 563 -3.39 5.13 -5.28
N LEU A 564 -2.36 4.54 -4.66
CA LEU A 564 -1.34 3.76 -5.36
C LEU A 564 -1.91 2.45 -5.91
N ILE A 565 -2.77 1.76 -5.14
CA ILE A 565 -3.43 0.54 -5.60
C ILE A 565 -4.38 0.84 -6.76
N GLN A 566 -5.09 1.98 -6.72
CA GLN A 566 -5.94 2.40 -7.82
C GLN A 566 -5.11 2.78 -9.06
N ASP A 567 -3.99 3.47 -8.90
CA ASP A 567 -3.03 3.72 -9.99
C ASP A 567 -2.54 2.41 -10.62
N LEU A 568 -2.09 1.44 -9.79
CA LEU A 568 -1.66 0.14 -10.29
C LEU A 568 -2.79 -0.62 -10.99
N ARG A 569 -4.03 -0.50 -10.52
CA ARG A 569 -5.21 -1.08 -11.17
C ARG A 569 -5.52 -0.41 -12.50
N ASP A 570 -5.51 0.91 -12.57
CA ASP A 570 -5.70 1.69 -13.81
C ASP A 570 -4.63 1.32 -14.86
N ARG A 571 -3.43 0.92 -14.41
CA ARG A 571 -2.33 0.42 -15.24
C ARG A 571 -2.39 -1.09 -15.56
N GLY A 572 -3.39 -1.81 -15.06
CA GLY A 572 -3.55 -3.25 -15.24
C GLY A 572 -2.54 -4.12 -14.47
N LEU A 573 -1.82 -3.53 -13.51
CA LEU A 573 -0.82 -4.19 -12.67
C LEU A 573 -1.40 -4.85 -11.42
N ILE A 574 -2.60 -4.42 -11.02
CA ILE A 574 -3.40 -5.02 -9.95
C ILE A 574 -4.78 -5.33 -10.52
N LEU A 575 -5.27 -6.53 -10.21
CA LEU A 575 -6.54 -7.06 -10.69
C LEU A 575 -7.67 -6.74 -9.69
N PRO A 576 -8.94 -6.70 -10.14
CA PRO A 576 -10.09 -6.67 -9.24
C PRO A 576 -10.13 -7.93 -8.34
N PRO A 577 -10.82 -7.89 -7.18
CA PRO A 577 -11.00 -9.08 -6.34
C PRO A 577 -11.65 -10.22 -7.13
N LYS A 578 -11.13 -11.43 -6.98
CA LYS A 578 -11.58 -12.62 -7.69
C LYS A 578 -12.87 -13.20 -7.09
N ILE A 579 -12.96 -13.16 -5.77
CA ILE A 579 -14.11 -13.62 -4.99
C ILE A 579 -14.57 -12.53 -4.02
N THR A 580 -15.84 -12.57 -3.63
CA THR A 580 -16.45 -11.64 -2.67
C THR A 580 -17.16 -12.39 -1.53
N PRO A 581 -17.27 -11.77 -0.33
CA PRO A 581 -17.84 -12.41 0.85
C PRO A 581 -19.36 -12.54 0.76
N ARG A 582 -19.92 -13.49 1.50
CA ARG A 582 -21.36 -13.79 1.44
C ARG A 582 -22.23 -12.62 1.90
N TYR A 583 -21.77 -11.84 2.89
CA TYR A 583 -22.57 -10.76 3.46
C TYR A 583 -22.94 -9.65 2.47
N LEU A 584 -22.26 -9.55 1.31
CA LEU A 584 -22.65 -8.59 0.26
C LEU A 584 -23.99 -8.93 -0.38
N ASN A 585 -24.42 -10.19 -0.29
CA ASN A 585 -25.67 -10.69 -0.85
C ASN A 585 -26.80 -10.76 0.19
N ASN A 586 -26.58 -10.28 1.41
CA ASN A 586 -27.64 -10.20 2.42
C ASN A 586 -28.67 -9.12 2.03
N ASP A 587 -29.97 -9.40 2.23
CA ASP A 587 -31.06 -8.47 1.88
C ASP A 587 -30.92 -7.09 2.56
N ASP A 588 -30.36 -7.06 3.78
CA ASP A 588 -30.16 -5.86 4.58
C ASP A 588 -28.81 -5.14 4.32
N PHE A 589 -27.93 -5.69 3.47
CA PHE A 589 -26.60 -5.15 3.21
C PHE A 589 -26.67 -3.69 2.76
N ASN A 590 -27.48 -3.39 1.75
CA ASN A 590 -27.63 -2.05 1.21
C ASN A 590 -28.17 -1.06 2.26
N LEU A 591 -29.03 -1.51 3.16
CA LEU A 591 -29.55 -0.67 4.25
C LEU A 591 -28.44 -0.36 5.26
N LYS A 592 -27.72 -1.39 5.73
CA LYS A 592 -26.64 -1.25 6.71
C LYS A 592 -25.50 -0.38 6.20
N ILE A 593 -25.03 -0.62 4.97
CA ILE A 593 -23.92 0.14 4.38
C ILE A 593 -24.31 1.61 4.12
N ASN A 594 -25.55 1.88 3.68
CA ASN A 594 -26.02 3.25 3.47
C ASN A 594 -26.19 4.01 4.78
N ASN A 595 -26.64 3.36 5.85
CA ASN A 595 -26.68 3.98 7.17
C ASN A 595 -25.26 4.33 7.66
N LEU A 596 -24.29 3.45 7.43
CA LEU A 596 -22.89 3.72 7.75
C LEU A 596 -22.34 4.90 6.94
N LYS A 597 -22.57 4.95 5.62
CA LYS A 597 -22.18 6.07 4.74
C LYS A 597 -22.86 7.40 5.14
N LYS A 598 -24.02 7.35 5.81
CA LYS A 598 -24.71 8.52 6.38
C LYS A 598 -24.20 8.94 7.78
N GLY A 599 -23.18 8.27 8.31
CA GLY A 599 -22.59 8.62 9.61
C GLY A 599 -23.21 7.91 10.81
N LEU A 600 -23.70 6.66 10.65
CA LEU A 600 -24.13 5.84 11.79
C LEU A 600 -23.00 5.75 12.85
N PRO A 601 -23.26 6.12 14.12
CA PRO A 601 -22.27 5.98 15.19
C PRO A 601 -21.88 4.51 15.41
N ILE A 602 -20.61 4.23 15.76
CA ILE A 602 -20.16 2.84 15.98
C ILE A 602 -20.91 2.16 17.12
N SER A 603 -21.27 2.92 18.16
CA SER A 603 -22.08 2.41 19.28
C SER A 603 -23.50 1.95 18.89
N LYS A 604 -23.92 2.21 17.64
CA LYS A 604 -25.20 1.77 17.06
C LYS A 604 -25.04 0.64 16.02
N MET A 605 -23.85 0.07 15.88
CA MET A 605 -23.56 -1.06 14.98
C MET A 605 -23.82 -2.43 15.63
N ILE A 606 -24.83 -2.54 16.51
CA ILE A 606 -25.19 -3.76 17.24
C ILE A 606 -26.63 -4.17 17.00
#